data_AF-A0A1P8U840-F1
#
_entry.id   AF-A0A1P8U840-F1
#
_cell.length_a   1.000
_cell.length_b   1.000
_cell.length_c   1.000
_cell.angle_alpha   90.00
_cell.angle_beta   90.00
_cell.angle_gamma   90.00
#
_symmetry.space_group_name_H-M   'P 1'
#
loop_
_entity.id
_entity.type
_entity.pdbx_description
1 polymer ?
#
loop_
_entity_poly.entity_id
_entity_poly.type
_entity_poly.pdbx_seq_one_letter_code
_entity_poly.pdbx_strand_id
1 'polypeptide(L)'
;MLMVAFSRYVPGVSERPSDFIAATGLRRVVADSADVEISPDVLADQDLSLIARGLYGLLIAEQGRPIDPYDNAYERDEDLAAAIEELIVAGLAVRCSL
;
A
#
# COMPACT_ATOMS: atom_id res chain seq x y z
N MET A 1 -32.95 -15.14 20.24
CA MET A 1 -33.16 -13.72 19.91
C MET A 1 -31.81 -13.18 19.45
N LEU A 2 -31.59 -13.14 18.14
CA LEU A 2 -30.31 -12.79 17.52
C LEU A 2 -30.34 -11.28 17.19
N MET A 3 -29.53 -10.47 17.88
CA MET A 3 -29.37 -9.06 17.50
C MET A 3 -28.42 -8.98 16.31
N VAL A 4 -28.98 -8.66 15.14
CA VAL A 4 -28.22 -8.25 13.95
C VAL A 4 -27.77 -6.81 14.19
N ALA A 5 -26.46 -6.59 14.32
CA ALA A 5 -25.89 -5.26 14.36
C ALA A 5 -25.89 -4.68 12.93
N PHE A 6 -26.79 -3.74 12.67
CA PHE A 6 -26.75 -2.92 11.46
C PHE A 6 -25.56 -1.95 11.57
N SER A 7 -24.58 -2.12 10.67
CA SER A 7 -23.54 -1.12 10.44
C SER A 7 -24.22 0.20 10.05
N ARG A 8 -23.89 1.28 10.77
CA ARG A 8 -24.39 2.62 10.45
C ARG A 8 -23.51 3.20 9.36
N TYR A 9 -24.04 3.28 8.15
CA TYR A 9 -23.43 4.03 7.05
C TYR A 9 -23.20 5.49 7.47
N VAL A 10 -21.94 5.94 7.42
CA VAL A 10 -21.54 7.34 7.59
C VAL A 10 -21.16 7.88 6.20
N PRO A 11 -21.90 8.84 5.61
CA PRO A 11 -21.55 9.39 4.31
C PRO A 11 -20.21 10.12 4.41
N GLY A 12 -19.21 9.68 3.65
CA GLY A 12 -17.85 10.25 3.65
C GLY A 12 -16.77 9.36 4.29
N VAL A 13 -17.15 8.22 4.87
CA VAL A 13 -16.20 7.17 5.25
C VAL A 13 -16.27 6.11 4.16
N SER A 14 -15.21 5.94 3.38
CA SER A 14 -15.06 4.77 2.52
C SER A 14 -15.07 3.54 3.43
N GLU A 15 -16.15 2.75 3.42
CA GLU A 15 -16.27 1.46 4.15
C GLU A 15 -15.35 0.38 3.55
N ARG A 16 -14.14 0.75 3.09
CA ARG A 16 -13.10 -0.24 2.84
C ARG A 16 -12.51 -0.60 4.21
N PRO A 17 -12.30 -1.89 4.52
CA PRO A 17 -11.34 -2.24 5.56
C PRO A 17 -10.10 -1.42 5.27
N SER A 18 -9.60 -0.68 6.25
CA SER A 18 -8.48 0.23 6.08
C SER A 18 -7.35 -0.52 5.34
N ASP A 19 -7.16 -0.26 4.05
CA ASP A 19 -6.23 -0.99 3.17
C ASP A 19 -4.82 -0.42 3.33
N PHE A 20 -4.48 -0.05 4.58
CA PHE A 20 -3.17 0.45 4.87
C PHE A 20 -2.16 -0.64 4.57
N ILE A 21 -1.09 -0.26 3.89
CA ILE A 21 -0.02 -1.17 3.56
C ILE A 21 1.31 -0.61 4.03
N ALA A 22 2.22 -1.52 4.38
CA ALA A 22 3.59 -1.20 4.73
C ALA A 22 4.54 -2.10 3.93
N ALA A 23 5.73 -1.58 3.61
CA ALA A 23 6.80 -2.38 3.02
C ALA A 23 7.25 -3.49 3.98
N THR A 24 7.57 -4.65 3.42
CA THR A 24 8.17 -5.75 4.18
C THR A 24 9.67 -5.57 4.36
N GLY A 25 10.19 -6.21 5.41
CA GLY A 25 11.62 -6.26 5.70
C GLY A 25 12.12 -5.06 6.49
N LEU A 26 13.25 -5.26 7.16
CA LEU A 26 13.93 -4.21 7.91
C LEU A 26 14.78 -3.38 6.96
N ARG A 27 14.57 -2.06 6.97
CA ARG A 27 15.37 -1.11 6.20
C ARG A 27 15.97 -0.06 7.10
N ARG A 28 17.14 0.44 6.68
CA ARG A 28 17.78 1.56 7.35
C ARG A 28 16.94 2.82 7.09
N VAL A 29 16.64 3.54 8.15
CA VAL A 29 16.09 4.89 8.07
C VAL A 29 17.20 5.84 7.59
N VAL A 30 16.92 6.61 6.55
CA VAL A 30 17.80 7.63 5.98
C VAL A 30 17.27 9.01 6.32
N ALA A 31 18.19 9.97 6.48
CA ALA A 31 17.83 11.33 6.91
C ALA A 31 17.04 12.09 5.84
N ASP A 32 17.36 11.86 4.56
CA ASP A 32 16.62 12.38 3.42
C ASP A 32 15.88 11.24 2.73
N SER A 33 14.55 11.35 2.63
CA SER A 33 13.73 10.36 1.93
C SER A 33 14.01 10.33 0.42
N ALA A 34 14.60 11.39 -0.15
CA ALA A 34 15.04 11.41 -1.55
C ALA A 34 16.25 10.49 -1.81
N ASP A 35 17.02 10.14 -0.78
CA ASP A 35 18.14 9.20 -0.86
C ASP A 35 17.67 7.72 -0.79
N VAL A 36 16.37 7.49 -0.68
CA VAL A 36 15.80 6.15 -0.67
C VAL A 36 15.88 5.53 -2.05
N GLU A 37 16.70 4.49 -2.18
CA GLU A 37 16.81 3.71 -3.41
C GLU A 37 15.82 2.54 -3.44
N ILE A 38 15.12 2.41 -4.57
CA ILE A 38 14.35 1.22 -4.89
C ILE A 38 15.30 0.17 -5.45
N SER A 39 15.23 -1.07 -4.95
CA SER A 39 16.07 -2.16 -5.44
C SER A 39 15.92 -2.31 -6.97
N PRO A 40 17.04 -2.37 -7.73
CA PRO A 40 17.01 -2.60 -9.17
C PRO A 40 16.26 -3.88 -9.54
N ASP A 41 16.29 -4.90 -8.68
CA ASP A 41 15.58 -6.16 -8.92
C ASP A 41 14.05 -5.96 -8.97
N VAL A 42 13.52 -5.11 -8.09
CA VAL A 42 12.08 -4.76 -8.07
C VAL A 42 11.73 -3.91 -9.30
N LEU A 43 12.64 -3.05 -9.74
CA LEU A 43 12.43 -2.26 -10.96
C LEU A 43 12.49 -3.11 -12.23
N ALA A 44 13.23 -4.21 -12.21
CA ALA A 44 13.38 -5.13 -13.33
C ALA A 44 12.33 -6.25 -13.36
N ASP A 45 11.58 -6.44 -12.26
CA ASP A 45 10.61 -7.51 -12.11
C ASP A 45 9.46 -7.39 -13.12
N GLN A 46 9.35 -8.36 -14.03
CA GLN A 46 8.32 -8.37 -15.07
C GLN A 46 6.93 -8.75 -14.56
N ASP A 47 6.83 -9.35 -13.38
CA ASP A 47 5.55 -9.70 -12.76
C ASP A 47 4.90 -8.51 -12.05
N LEU A 48 5.65 -7.41 -11.87
CA LEU A 48 5.13 -6.16 -11.30
C LEU A 48 4.78 -5.14 -12.38
N SER A 49 3.56 -4.61 -12.31
CA SER A 49 3.12 -3.47 -13.09
C SER A 49 3.88 -2.20 -12.72
N LEU A 50 3.84 -1.20 -13.62
CA LEU A 50 4.43 0.11 -13.35
C LEU A 50 3.82 0.77 -12.09
N ILE A 51 2.52 0.57 -11.87
CA ILE A 51 1.80 1.12 -10.72
C ILE A 51 2.28 0.46 -9.44
N ALA A 52 2.43 -0.87 -9.42
CA ALA A 52 3.00 -1.58 -8.28
C ALA A 52 4.42 -1.12 -7.94
N ARG A 53 5.28 -0.93 -8.95
CA ARG A 53 6.64 -0.41 -8.74
C ARG A 53 6.63 1.01 -8.16
N GLY A 54 5.76 1.88 -8.66
CA GLY A 54 5.59 3.25 -8.16
C GLY A 54 5.08 3.27 -6.71
N LEU A 55 4.04 2.48 -6.43
CA LEU A 55 3.47 2.32 -5.10
C LEU A 55 4.51 1.76 -4.11
N TYR A 56 5.30 0.79 -4.54
CA TYR A 56 6.41 0.30 -3.73
C TYR A 56 7.44 1.38 -3.43
N GLY A 57 7.81 2.20 -4.42
CA GLY A 57 8.68 3.35 -4.23
C GLY A 57 8.17 4.29 -3.13
N LEU A 58 6.87 4.59 -3.13
CA LEU A 58 6.23 5.37 -2.07
C LEU A 58 6.35 4.70 -0.70
N LEU A 59 6.10 3.39 -0.60
CA LEU A 59 6.27 2.65 0.66
C LEU A 59 7.68 2.74 1.22
N ILE A 60 8.71 2.72 0.36
CA ILE A 60 10.09 2.80 0.83
C ILE A 60 10.40 4.23 1.28
N ALA A 61 9.90 5.25 0.57
CA ALA A 61 10.07 6.65 0.93
C ALA A 61 9.47 6.99 2.31
N GLU A 62 8.43 6.25 2.72
CA GLU A 62 7.74 6.40 4.01
C GLU A 62 8.45 5.69 5.18
N GLN A 63 9.55 4.97 4.89
CA GLN A 63 10.50 4.43 5.87
C GLN A 63 9.84 3.65 7.03
N GLY A 64 8.84 2.82 6.70
CA GLY A 64 8.16 1.93 7.64
C GLY A 64 6.86 2.47 8.21
N ARG A 65 6.41 3.67 7.80
CA ARG A 65 5.05 4.13 8.10
C ARG A 65 4.06 3.43 7.15
N PRO A 66 2.98 2.83 7.68
CA PRO A 66 1.88 2.38 6.84
C PRO A 66 1.24 3.57 6.13
N ILE A 67 0.89 3.40 4.86
CA ILE A 67 0.17 4.40 4.06
C ILE A 67 -1.20 3.90 3.67
N ASP A 68 -2.13 4.82 3.41
CA ASP A 68 -3.35 4.57 2.66
C ASP A 68 -3.06 4.84 1.17
N PRO A 69 -3.02 3.81 0.29
CA PRO A 69 -2.71 3.99 -1.12
C PRO A 69 -3.75 4.79 -1.89
N TYR A 70 -4.96 4.93 -1.34
CA TYR A 70 -6.06 5.64 -1.99
C TYR A 70 -6.09 7.13 -1.61
N ASP A 71 -5.31 7.55 -0.61
CA ASP A 71 -5.28 8.95 -0.17
C ASP A 71 -4.61 9.85 -1.22
N ASN A 72 -5.39 10.78 -1.79
CA ASN A 72 -4.98 11.72 -2.84
C ASN A 72 -4.37 11.06 -4.10
N ALA A 73 -4.74 9.82 -4.40
CA ALA A 73 -4.23 9.13 -5.58
C ALA A 73 -4.81 9.70 -6.89
N TYR A 74 -3.99 9.72 -7.95
CA TYR A 74 -4.42 10.07 -9.30
C TYR A 74 -4.89 8.84 -10.09
N GLU A 75 -4.39 7.68 -9.70
CA GLU A 75 -4.72 6.37 -10.24
C GLU A 75 -6.14 5.96 -9.89
N ARG A 76 -6.73 5.05 -10.68
CA ARG A 76 -8.06 4.51 -10.40
C ARG A 76 -7.95 3.49 -9.27
N ASP A 77 -8.96 3.45 -8.41
CA ASP A 77 -9.05 2.49 -7.30
C ASP A 77 -8.82 1.03 -7.70
N GLU A 78 -9.32 0.62 -8.88
CA GLU A 78 -9.14 -0.74 -9.39
C GLU A 78 -7.67 -1.06 -9.72
N ASP A 79 -6.96 -0.08 -10.29
CA ASP A 79 -5.55 -0.22 -10.64
C ASP A 79 -4.69 -0.26 -9.38
N LEU A 80 -5.04 0.56 -8.36
CA LEU A 80 -4.40 0.54 -7.05
C LEU A 80 -4.64 -0.78 -6.32
N ALA A 81 -5.87 -1.30 -6.32
CA ALA A 81 -6.19 -2.58 -5.72
C ALA A 81 -5.38 -3.73 -6.35
N ALA A 82 -5.25 -3.74 -7.68
CA ALA A 82 -4.41 -4.71 -8.38
C ALA A 82 -2.93 -4.57 -8.01
N ALA A 83 -2.41 -3.35 -7.99
CA ALA A 83 -1.02 -3.08 -7.59
C ALA A 83 -0.72 -3.50 -6.14
N ILE A 84 -1.66 -3.29 -5.21
CA ILE A 84 -1.55 -3.76 -3.83
C ILE A 84 -1.41 -5.28 -3.79
N GLU A 85 -2.25 -6.01 -4.54
CA GLU A 85 -2.18 -7.48 -4.60
C GLU A 85 -0.87 -7.98 -5.21
N GLU A 86 -0.39 -7.35 -6.28
CA GLU A 86 0.92 -7.66 -6.88
C GLU A 86 2.05 -7.58 -5.84
N LEU A 87 2.08 -6.49 -5.05
CA LEU A 87 3.10 -6.30 -4.02
C LEU A 87 2.97 -7.29 -2.86
N ILE A 88 1.76 -7.68 -2.48
CA ILE A 88 1.52 -8.67 -1.42
C ILE A 88 1.97 -10.06 -1.89
N VAL A 89 1.59 -10.46 -3.11
CA VAL A 89 1.96 -11.76 -3.69
C VAL A 89 3.47 -11.86 -3.89
N ALA A 90 4.13 -10.78 -4.30
CA ALA A 90 5.59 -10.70 -4.40
C ALA A 90 6.30 -10.67 -3.03
N GLY A 91 5.56 -10.58 -1.92
CA GLY A 91 6.10 -10.51 -0.57
C GLY A 91 6.79 -9.18 -0.25
N LEU A 92 6.48 -8.11 -1.01
CA LEU A 92 7.07 -6.78 -0.89
C LEU A 92 6.28 -5.84 0.03
N ALA A 93 4.99 -6.11 0.23
CA ALA A 93 4.13 -5.35 1.13
C ALA A 93 3.22 -6.26 1.98
N VAL A 94 2.72 -5.71 3.08
CA VAL A 94 1.72 -6.35 3.96
C VAL A 94 0.57 -5.40 4.23
N ARG A 95 -0.64 -5.95 4.36
CA ARG A 95 -1.80 -5.21 4.87
C ARG A 95 -1.69 -4.99 6.37
N CYS A 96 -2.12 -3.83 6.81
CA CYS A 96 -2.12 -3.40 8.21
C CYS A 96 -3.55 -3.07 8.64
N SER A 97 -4.00 -3.67 9.74
CA SER A 97 -5.17 -3.17 10.47
C SER A 97 -4.68 -2.12 11.47
N LEU A 98 -5.03 -0.84 11.25
CA LEU A 98 -4.73 0.25 12.18
C LEU A 98 -5.90 0.50 13.14
#